data_AF-A0A164YH59-F1
#
_entry.id   AF-A0A164YH59-F1
#
_cell.length_a   1.000
_cell.length_b   1.000
_cell.length_c   1.000
_cell.angle_alpha   90.00
_cell.angle_beta   90.00
_cell.angle_gamma   90.00
#
_symmetry.space_group_name_H-M   'P 1'
#
loop_
_entity.id
_entity.type
_entity.pdbx_description
1 polymer ?
#
loop_
_entity_poly.entity_id
_entity_poly.type
_entity_poly.pdbx_seq_one_letter_code
_entity_poly.pdbx_strand_id
1 'polypeptide(L)'
;MSNEIAIPTTKIKYRNPIEHLAFWQVLGHPGEFPFPDGVRHALVIDCGDMEALSSKDDEFLTKIRRFVQDQDSHDVDLIRIRGTHPGDLPNESTWKALDGLRPRHLELLAGLDESADITPLDSLETPWPLESLCIVDVCQDLVTKHLWSVSRLTLYYMCRTSLILPEDYIIKGPSALLHFTCIGNDAYPMLTQWRNTDMSSIIDNLESLRLESSSGMDFGRYTYPEFVQFLHNCIALKSLDLVLSQSLTVSASLSEEPEQDEHYRNLDRYLIDLPKYLPPSLVQLKIRSIADSAQYIGVWLDCARNPDWLPRLQSVSLRYDLPVRDPDQGEKPPLSPSRSEGTELLEDFYQALALRNPSVERIISS
;
A
#
# COMPACT_ATOMS: atom_id res chain seq x y z
N MET A 1 -21.13 13.25 -3.70
CA MET A 1 -22.14 12.22 -4.01
C MET A 1 -21.65 11.49 -5.25
N SER A 2 -20.85 10.44 -5.08
CA SER A 2 -20.47 9.54 -6.17
C SER A 2 -21.72 8.74 -6.54
N ASN A 3 -22.12 8.80 -7.81
CA ASN A 3 -23.12 7.85 -8.31
C ASN A 3 -22.43 6.49 -8.34
N GLU A 4 -22.74 5.63 -7.38
CA GLU A 4 -22.33 4.22 -7.42
C GLU A 4 -23.00 3.56 -8.63
N ILE A 5 -22.27 3.52 -9.73
CA ILE A 5 -22.68 2.73 -10.89
C ILE A 5 -22.51 1.27 -10.47
N ALA A 6 -23.61 0.53 -10.43
CA ALA A 6 -23.56 -0.90 -10.15
C ALA A 6 -22.76 -1.59 -11.26
N ILE A 7 -21.59 -2.14 -10.93
CA ILE A 7 -20.74 -2.84 -11.88
C ILE A 7 -21.28 -4.26 -12.10
N PRO A 8 -21.58 -4.66 -13.34
CA PRO A 8 -21.89 -6.04 -13.68
C PRO A 8 -20.83 -6.98 -13.08
N THR A 9 -21.28 -7.93 -12.28
CA THR A 9 -20.37 -8.84 -11.55
C THR A 9 -20.83 -10.29 -11.73
N THR A 10 -19.99 -11.11 -12.35
CA THR A 10 -20.18 -12.56 -12.37
C THR A 10 -19.45 -13.17 -11.18
N LYS A 11 -20.14 -13.95 -10.36
CA LYS A 11 -19.54 -14.62 -9.20
C LYS A 11 -19.50 -16.13 -9.45
N ILE A 12 -18.30 -16.70 -9.47
CA ILE A 12 -18.09 -18.16 -9.48
C ILE A 12 -17.63 -18.53 -8.08
N LYS A 13 -18.50 -19.24 -7.35
CA LYS A 13 -18.22 -19.65 -5.97
C LYS A 13 -17.90 -21.13 -5.88
N TYR A 14 -16.93 -21.44 -5.05
CA TYR A 14 -16.80 -22.74 -4.43
C TYR A 14 -17.80 -22.89 -3.27
N ARG A 15 -18.21 -24.13 -2.96
CA ARG A 15 -19.49 -24.53 -2.31
C ARG A 15 -19.99 -23.70 -1.11
N ASN A 16 -19.13 -23.08 -0.31
CA ASN A 16 -19.47 -22.19 0.81
C ASN A 16 -18.38 -21.09 0.95
N PRO A 17 -18.74 -19.81 1.16
CA PRO A 17 -17.75 -18.76 1.43
C PRO A 17 -17.02 -19.02 2.76
N ILE A 18 -15.72 -18.72 2.80
CA ILE A 18 -14.85 -18.92 3.97
C ILE A 18 -15.33 -18.07 5.15
N GLU A 19 -15.49 -18.66 6.34
CA GLU A 19 -15.86 -17.94 7.57
C GLU A 19 -14.74 -16.99 8.06
N HIS A 20 -13.47 -17.25 7.73
CA HIS A 20 -12.32 -16.35 8.00
C HIS A 20 -12.42 -14.98 7.32
N LEU A 21 -13.23 -14.80 6.27
CA LEU A 21 -13.55 -13.47 5.74
C LEU A 21 -14.35 -12.61 6.73
N ALA A 22 -14.90 -13.19 7.81
CA ALA A 22 -15.54 -12.43 8.88
C ALA A 22 -14.54 -11.64 9.74
N PHE A 23 -13.27 -12.08 9.86
CA PHE A 23 -12.24 -11.33 10.58
C PHE A 23 -11.99 -9.94 9.95
N TRP A 24 -12.14 -9.86 8.63
CA TRP A 24 -12.01 -8.64 7.84
C TRP A 24 -13.10 -7.59 8.11
N GLN A 25 -14.23 -7.99 8.73
CA GLN A 25 -15.25 -7.04 9.16
C GLN A 25 -14.80 -6.23 10.39
N VAL A 26 -13.84 -6.73 11.18
CA VAL A 26 -13.36 -6.10 12.43
C VAL A 26 -12.32 -5.01 12.15
N LEU A 27 -11.53 -5.11 11.07
CA LEU A 27 -10.51 -4.12 10.69
C LEU A 27 -11.05 -2.91 9.92
N GLY A 28 -12.37 -2.76 9.79
CA GLY A 28 -12.97 -1.72 8.94
C GLY A 28 -12.88 -2.08 7.46
N HIS A 29 -13.62 -3.12 7.08
CA HIS A 29 -13.96 -3.53 5.70
C HIS A 29 -12.89 -3.38 4.60
N PRO A 30 -11.98 -4.36 4.45
CA PRO A 30 -11.38 -4.63 3.14
C PRO A 30 -12.30 -5.52 2.25
N GLY A 31 -13.52 -5.81 2.70
CA GLY A 31 -14.43 -6.76 2.07
C GLY A 31 -14.97 -6.35 0.69
N GLU A 32 -14.95 -5.05 0.37
CA GLU A 32 -15.24 -4.54 -0.97
C GLU A 32 -14.31 -3.35 -1.22
N PHE A 33 -13.06 -3.63 -1.62
CA PHE A 33 -12.27 -2.62 -2.33
C PHE A 33 -13.17 -2.04 -3.42
N PRO A 34 -13.36 -0.71 -3.45
CA PRO A 34 -14.13 -0.10 -4.52
C PRO A 34 -13.48 -0.54 -5.82
N PHE A 35 -14.33 -0.92 -6.77
CA PHE A 35 -13.82 -1.28 -8.07
C PHE A 35 -12.99 -0.13 -8.62
N PRO A 36 -11.85 -0.41 -9.28
CA PRO A 36 -11.10 0.62 -9.98
C PRO A 36 -12.03 1.41 -10.94
N ASP A 37 -11.77 2.71 -11.07
CA ASP A 37 -12.52 3.55 -11.99
C ASP A 37 -12.50 2.96 -13.41
N GLY A 38 -13.67 2.85 -14.03
CA GLY A 38 -13.81 2.40 -15.41
C GLY A 38 -13.87 0.88 -15.61
N VAL A 39 -13.97 0.07 -14.54
CA VAL A 39 -14.29 -1.36 -14.68
C VAL A 39 -15.69 -1.55 -15.27
N ARG A 40 -15.79 -2.23 -16.42
CA ARG A 40 -17.06 -2.51 -17.09
C ARG A 40 -17.70 -3.82 -16.62
N HIS A 41 -16.88 -4.83 -16.32
CA HIS A 41 -17.33 -6.14 -15.84
C HIS A 41 -16.27 -6.76 -14.94
N ALA A 42 -16.71 -7.30 -13.80
CA ALA A 42 -15.88 -8.03 -12.87
C ALA A 42 -16.23 -9.53 -12.85
N LEU A 43 -15.20 -10.39 -12.90
CA LEU A 43 -15.29 -11.80 -12.53
C LEU A 43 -14.72 -11.96 -11.12
N VAL A 44 -15.56 -12.41 -10.18
CA VAL A 44 -15.16 -12.73 -8.81
C VAL A 44 -15.14 -14.25 -8.63
N ILE A 45 -13.98 -14.77 -8.28
CA ILE A 45 -13.72 -16.19 -8.02
C ILE A 45 -13.50 -16.35 -6.52
N ASP A 46 -14.36 -17.15 -5.88
CA ASP A 46 -14.28 -17.45 -4.46
C ASP A 46 -13.85 -18.91 -4.31
N CYS A 47 -12.60 -19.11 -3.91
CA CYS A 47 -11.96 -20.43 -3.86
C CYS A 47 -12.34 -21.24 -2.62
N GLY A 48 -12.93 -20.63 -1.57
CA GLY A 48 -13.46 -21.36 -0.41
C GLY A 48 -12.39 -22.01 0.49
N ASP A 49 -12.85 -22.64 1.58
CA ASP A 49 -12.02 -23.39 2.53
C ASP A 49 -11.97 -24.86 2.04
N MET A 50 -10.76 -25.34 1.73
CA MET A 50 -10.55 -26.42 0.77
C MET A 50 -9.98 -27.72 1.37
N GLU A 51 -9.94 -27.89 2.70
CA GLU A 51 -9.41 -29.08 3.41
C GLU A 51 -9.97 -30.47 2.94
N ALA A 52 -10.91 -30.54 1.99
CA ALA A 52 -11.67 -31.76 1.68
C ALA A 52 -11.55 -32.37 0.25
N LEU A 53 -10.64 -31.95 -0.67
CA LEU A 53 -11.06 -31.88 -2.10
C LEU A 53 -10.15 -32.30 -3.28
N SER A 54 -9.41 -33.40 -3.22
CA SER A 54 -8.74 -33.92 -4.45
C SER A 54 -9.67 -34.36 -5.62
N SER A 55 -11.00 -34.31 -5.48
CA SER A 55 -11.97 -34.80 -6.49
C SER A 55 -12.95 -33.76 -7.06
N LYS A 56 -12.97 -32.50 -6.58
CA LYS A 56 -13.95 -31.50 -7.05
C LYS A 56 -13.34 -30.29 -7.75
N ASP A 57 -12.02 -30.26 -7.89
CA ASP A 57 -11.33 -29.25 -8.68
C ASP A 57 -11.84 -29.24 -10.13
N ASP A 58 -12.17 -30.41 -10.70
CA ASP A 58 -12.65 -30.53 -12.07
C ASP A 58 -13.99 -29.81 -12.31
N GLU A 59 -14.95 -29.86 -11.38
CA GLU A 59 -16.25 -29.18 -11.57
C GLU A 59 -16.08 -27.66 -11.51
N PHE A 60 -15.29 -27.17 -10.56
CA PHE A 60 -15.01 -25.75 -10.38
C PHE A 60 -14.25 -25.18 -11.58
N LEU A 61 -13.16 -25.83 -11.99
CA LEU A 61 -12.40 -25.44 -13.18
C LEU A 61 -13.25 -25.52 -14.45
N THR A 62 -14.17 -26.50 -14.55
CA THR A 62 -15.10 -26.58 -15.68
C THR A 62 -16.05 -25.38 -15.73
N LYS A 63 -16.51 -24.85 -14.59
CA LYS A 63 -17.35 -23.65 -14.56
C LYS A 63 -16.58 -22.42 -15.04
N ILE A 64 -15.31 -22.28 -14.62
CA ILE A 64 -14.44 -21.19 -15.10
C ILE A 64 -14.24 -21.31 -16.61
N ARG A 65 -13.84 -22.49 -17.10
CA ARG A 65 -13.62 -22.70 -18.55
C ARG A 65 -14.86 -22.44 -19.39
N ARG A 66 -16.05 -22.87 -18.92
CA ARG A 66 -17.32 -22.56 -19.59
C ARG A 66 -17.58 -21.06 -19.63
N PHE A 67 -17.38 -20.37 -18.51
CA PHE A 67 -17.51 -18.91 -18.47
C PHE A 67 -16.58 -18.24 -19.48
N VAL A 68 -15.31 -18.65 -19.54
CA VAL A 68 -14.35 -18.09 -20.51
C VAL A 68 -14.74 -18.38 -21.96
N GLN A 69 -15.30 -19.56 -22.25
CA GLN A 69 -15.78 -19.94 -23.58
C GLN A 69 -17.07 -19.21 -24.01
N ASP A 70 -17.96 -18.96 -23.06
CA ASP A 70 -19.28 -18.35 -23.30
C ASP A 70 -19.20 -16.81 -23.44
N GLN A 71 -18.12 -16.18 -22.99
CA GLN A 71 -17.90 -14.75 -23.14
C GLN A 71 -17.20 -14.44 -24.45
N ASP A 72 -17.64 -13.37 -25.14
CA ASP A 72 -16.72 -12.64 -26.02
C ASP A 72 -15.62 -12.12 -25.09
N SER A 73 -14.40 -12.65 -25.23
CA SER A 73 -13.28 -12.57 -24.28
C SER A 73 -12.77 -11.15 -23.92
N HIS A 74 -13.46 -10.10 -24.35
CA HIS A 74 -13.11 -8.70 -24.23
C HIS A 74 -13.91 -7.91 -23.17
N ASP A 75 -14.92 -8.52 -22.54
CA ASP A 75 -15.80 -7.78 -21.64
C ASP A 75 -15.32 -7.77 -20.18
N VAL A 76 -14.58 -8.79 -19.73
CA VAL A 76 -14.07 -8.86 -18.35
C VAL A 76 -12.85 -7.96 -18.17
N ASP A 77 -13.03 -6.86 -17.45
CA ASP A 77 -11.95 -5.91 -17.15
C ASP A 77 -11.21 -6.23 -15.85
N LEU A 78 -11.91 -6.86 -14.90
CA LEU A 78 -11.38 -7.17 -13.58
C LEU A 78 -11.57 -8.64 -13.24
N ILE A 79 -10.50 -9.26 -12.75
CA ILE A 79 -10.57 -10.56 -12.07
C ILE A 79 -10.20 -10.36 -10.60
N ARG A 80 -11.06 -10.84 -9.71
CA ARG A 80 -10.85 -10.83 -8.25
C ARG A 80 -10.89 -12.26 -7.75
N ILE A 81 -9.81 -12.75 -7.17
CA ILE A 81 -9.72 -14.09 -6.58
C ILE A 81 -9.66 -13.96 -5.05
N ARG A 82 -10.49 -14.73 -4.34
CA ARG A 82 -10.61 -14.72 -2.88
C ARG A 82 -10.32 -16.11 -2.31
N GLY A 83 -9.55 -16.16 -1.22
CA GLY A 83 -9.21 -17.37 -0.48
C GLY A 83 -8.11 -18.16 -1.18
N THR A 84 -6.86 -17.82 -0.95
CA THR A 84 -5.70 -18.42 -1.61
C THR A 84 -4.95 -19.35 -0.65
N HIS A 85 -5.50 -20.53 -0.36
CA HIS A 85 -4.84 -21.43 0.58
C HIS A 85 -3.51 -21.98 0.01
N PRO A 86 -2.42 -22.04 0.80
CA PRO A 86 -1.16 -22.65 0.38
C PRO A 86 -1.37 -24.08 -0.15
N GLY A 87 -1.05 -24.31 -1.43
CA GLY A 87 -1.13 -25.62 -2.08
C GLY A 87 -2.39 -25.90 -2.89
N ASP A 88 -3.41 -25.04 -2.86
CA ASP A 88 -4.71 -25.33 -3.49
C ASP A 88 -4.99 -24.43 -4.70
N LEU A 89 -5.49 -23.21 -4.49
CA LEU A 89 -5.94 -22.31 -5.56
C LEU A 89 -5.59 -20.85 -5.21
N PRO A 90 -5.37 -19.97 -6.21
CA PRO A 90 -5.20 -20.30 -7.62
C PRO A 90 -3.88 -21.04 -7.85
N ASN A 91 -3.97 -22.23 -8.45
CA ASN A 91 -2.81 -22.98 -8.93
C ASN A 91 -2.72 -22.86 -10.46
N GLU A 92 -1.72 -23.50 -11.05
CA GLU A 92 -1.50 -23.52 -12.51
C GLU A 92 -2.78 -23.88 -13.30
N SER A 93 -3.60 -24.81 -12.81
CA SER A 93 -4.84 -25.20 -13.48
C SER A 93 -5.93 -24.13 -13.42
N THR A 94 -5.99 -23.35 -12.34
CA THR A 94 -6.89 -22.18 -12.23
C THR A 94 -6.50 -21.11 -13.23
N TRP A 95 -5.20 -20.78 -13.28
CA TRP A 95 -4.68 -19.80 -14.24
C TRP A 95 -4.95 -20.23 -15.68
N LYS A 96 -4.68 -21.49 -16.03
CA LYS A 96 -5.02 -22.09 -17.34
C LYS A 96 -6.52 -22.06 -17.65
N ALA A 97 -7.38 -22.23 -16.64
CA ALA A 97 -8.83 -22.14 -16.84
C ALA A 97 -9.30 -20.72 -17.18
N LEU A 98 -8.54 -19.69 -16.78
CA LEU A 98 -8.78 -18.28 -17.07
C LEU A 98 -8.10 -17.81 -18.36
N ASP A 99 -7.28 -18.66 -19.00
CA ASP A 99 -6.61 -18.33 -20.26
C ASP A 99 -7.63 -18.07 -21.37
N GLY A 100 -7.36 -17.06 -22.19
CA GLY A 100 -8.29 -16.50 -23.18
C GLY A 100 -8.93 -15.18 -22.75
N LEU A 101 -9.02 -14.90 -21.44
CA LEU A 101 -9.44 -13.59 -20.93
C LEU A 101 -8.34 -12.53 -21.09
N ARG A 102 -8.74 -11.24 -21.08
CA ARG A 102 -7.83 -10.09 -21.16
C ARG A 102 -8.16 -8.99 -20.15
N PRO A 103 -8.18 -9.30 -18.84
CA PRO A 103 -8.45 -8.29 -17.83
C PRO A 103 -7.37 -7.22 -17.80
N ARG A 104 -7.78 -6.01 -17.44
CA ARG A 104 -6.89 -4.86 -17.15
C ARG A 104 -6.53 -4.79 -15.66
N HIS A 105 -7.31 -5.44 -14.81
CA HIS A 105 -7.16 -5.38 -13.36
C HIS A 105 -7.17 -6.79 -12.76
N LEU A 106 -6.24 -7.05 -11.85
CA LEU A 106 -6.18 -8.26 -11.05
C LEU A 106 -6.16 -7.91 -9.57
N GLU A 107 -7.03 -8.54 -8.79
CA GLU A 107 -7.04 -8.48 -7.34
C GLU A 107 -6.94 -9.88 -6.73
N LEU A 108 -5.99 -10.06 -5.83
CA LEU A 108 -5.76 -11.30 -5.10
C LEU A 108 -5.94 -11.03 -3.61
N LEU A 109 -6.97 -11.64 -3.04
CA LEU A 109 -7.30 -11.53 -1.63
C LEU A 109 -6.98 -12.87 -0.98
N ALA A 110 -5.75 -12.97 -0.50
CA ALA A 110 -5.33 -14.05 0.37
C ALA A 110 -5.95 -13.84 1.75
N GLY A 111 -6.06 -14.91 2.53
CA GLY A 111 -6.34 -14.86 3.97
C GLY A 111 -5.07 -14.69 4.80
N LEU A 112 -5.21 -14.71 6.12
CA LEU A 112 -4.06 -14.59 7.03
C LEU A 112 -3.11 -15.79 6.85
N ASP A 113 -1.81 -15.52 6.73
CA ASP A 113 -0.75 -16.52 6.53
C ASP A 113 -0.92 -17.36 5.26
N GLU A 114 -1.69 -16.86 4.30
CA GLU A 114 -1.93 -17.52 3.02
C GLU A 114 -0.88 -17.12 1.96
N SER A 115 -0.83 -17.94 0.91
CA SER A 115 0.19 -17.87 -0.13
C SER A 115 -0.52 -17.80 -1.49
N ALA A 116 -0.09 -16.88 -2.35
CA ALA A 116 -0.72 -16.66 -3.66
C ALA A 116 0.30 -16.83 -4.78
N ASP A 117 0.41 -18.05 -5.33
CA ASP A 117 1.30 -18.30 -6.46
C ASP A 117 0.76 -17.66 -7.75
N ILE A 118 1.37 -16.55 -8.11
CA ILE A 118 1.07 -15.80 -9.33
C ILE A 118 2.03 -16.11 -10.48
N THR A 119 3.05 -16.95 -10.26
CA THR A 119 4.03 -17.31 -11.29
C THR A 119 3.37 -17.87 -12.56
N PRO A 120 2.32 -18.73 -12.48
CA PRO A 120 1.70 -19.28 -13.68
C PRO A 120 1.02 -18.23 -14.57
N LEU A 121 0.72 -17.03 -14.05
CA LEU A 121 0.18 -15.92 -14.84
C LEU A 121 1.12 -15.55 -16.02
N ASP A 122 2.43 -15.69 -15.83
CA ASP A 122 3.42 -15.35 -16.85
C ASP A 122 3.42 -16.34 -18.02
N SER A 123 2.82 -17.52 -17.84
CA SER A 123 2.82 -18.63 -18.78
C SER A 123 1.51 -18.80 -19.56
N LEU A 124 0.54 -17.89 -19.41
CA LEU A 124 -0.71 -17.92 -20.17
C LEU A 124 -0.46 -17.75 -21.68
N GLU A 125 -1.19 -18.50 -22.51
CA GLU A 125 -1.14 -18.38 -23.97
C GLU A 125 -1.68 -17.03 -24.44
N THR A 126 -2.67 -16.49 -23.72
CA THR A 126 -3.21 -15.13 -23.90
C THR A 126 -2.70 -14.22 -22.78
N PRO A 127 -1.60 -13.46 -23.00
CA PRO A 127 -1.06 -12.57 -21.98
C PRO A 127 -2.08 -11.51 -21.56
N TRP A 128 -2.20 -11.27 -20.26
CA TRP A 128 -3.11 -10.26 -19.73
C TRP A 128 -2.51 -8.86 -19.87
N PRO A 129 -3.25 -7.88 -20.43
CA PRO A 129 -2.81 -6.49 -20.51
C PRO A 129 -3.03 -5.76 -19.18
N LEU A 130 -2.48 -6.29 -18.08
CA LEU A 130 -2.71 -5.74 -16.75
C LEU A 130 -2.18 -4.31 -16.63
N GLU A 131 -3.07 -3.41 -16.24
CA GLU A 131 -2.78 -2.03 -15.86
C GLU A 131 -2.66 -1.87 -14.35
N SER A 132 -3.37 -2.69 -13.56
CA SER A 132 -3.25 -2.69 -12.11
C SER A 132 -3.23 -4.08 -11.48
N LEU A 133 -2.45 -4.19 -10.41
CA LEU A 133 -2.36 -5.37 -9.55
C LEU A 133 -2.61 -4.97 -8.09
N CYS A 134 -3.56 -5.63 -7.44
CA CYS A 134 -3.83 -5.49 -6.01
C CYS A 134 -3.63 -6.83 -5.30
N ILE A 135 -2.85 -6.85 -4.24
CA ILE A 135 -2.57 -8.06 -3.45
C ILE A 135 -2.78 -7.74 -1.98
N VAL A 136 -3.46 -8.65 -1.29
CA VAL A 136 -3.94 -8.45 0.08
C VAL A 136 -3.61 -9.70 0.90
N ASP A 137 -3.03 -9.52 2.09
CA ASP A 137 -2.75 -10.56 3.10
C ASP A 137 -1.83 -11.71 2.65
N VAL A 138 -0.96 -11.50 1.68
CA VAL A 138 -0.01 -12.53 1.25
C VAL A 138 1.23 -12.58 2.18
N CYS A 139 1.76 -13.78 2.45
CA CYS A 139 2.98 -13.98 3.27
C CYS A 139 4.09 -14.72 2.49
N GLN A 140 4.20 -14.49 1.18
CA GLN A 140 5.20 -15.12 0.31
C GLN A 140 5.76 -14.13 -0.72
N ASP A 141 6.93 -14.45 -1.26
CA ASP A 141 7.50 -13.70 -2.37
C ASP A 141 6.58 -13.74 -3.60
N LEU A 142 6.50 -12.60 -4.28
CA LEU A 142 5.66 -12.40 -5.46
C LEU A 142 6.57 -12.37 -6.69
N VAL A 143 6.49 -13.44 -7.49
CA VAL A 143 7.30 -13.62 -8.70
C VAL A 143 6.41 -13.47 -9.93
N THR A 144 6.56 -12.36 -10.66
CA THR A 144 5.88 -12.17 -11.96
C THR A 144 6.50 -11.04 -12.78
N LYS A 145 6.57 -11.22 -14.10
CA LYS A 145 6.95 -10.15 -15.04
C LYS A 145 5.97 -8.99 -15.05
N HIS A 146 4.72 -9.21 -14.61
CA HIS A 146 3.68 -8.18 -14.61
C HIS A 146 4.02 -7.01 -13.68
N LEU A 147 4.86 -7.21 -12.67
CA LEU A 147 5.37 -6.14 -11.80
C LEU A 147 6.05 -5.01 -12.59
N TRP A 148 6.64 -5.32 -13.75
CA TRP A 148 7.30 -4.32 -14.61
C TRP A 148 6.34 -3.58 -15.54
N SER A 149 5.20 -4.19 -15.87
CA SER A 149 4.26 -3.68 -16.88
C SER A 149 3.04 -2.97 -16.30
N VAL A 150 2.70 -3.21 -15.03
CA VAL A 150 1.54 -2.56 -14.41
C VAL A 150 1.82 -1.10 -14.11
N SER A 151 0.81 -0.24 -14.31
CA SER A 151 0.90 1.18 -13.96
C SER A 151 0.55 1.46 -12.50
N ARG A 152 -0.20 0.55 -11.87
CA ARG A 152 -0.63 0.66 -10.48
C ARG A 152 -0.40 -0.65 -9.72
N LEU A 153 0.30 -0.55 -8.61
CA LEU A 153 0.51 -1.66 -7.69
C LEU A 153 -0.02 -1.27 -6.30
N THR A 154 -0.88 -2.10 -5.76
CA THR A 154 -1.47 -1.91 -4.43
C THR A 154 -1.25 -3.15 -3.58
N LEU A 155 -0.67 -2.96 -2.41
CA LEU A 155 -0.27 -4.01 -1.49
C LEU A 155 -0.89 -3.72 -0.13
N TYR A 156 -1.65 -4.68 0.41
CA TYR A 156 -2.35 -4.56 1.68
C TYR A 156 -1.92 -5.67 2.64
N TYR A 157 -1.52 -5.28 3.84
CA TYR A 157 -1.11 -6.14 4.96
C TYR A 157 -0.13 -7.25 4.57
N MET A 158 0.75 -6.93 3.61
CA MET A 158 1.84 -7.80 3.21
C MET A 158 2.80 -7.99 4.38
N CYS A 159 3.26 -9.21 4.61
CA CYS A 159 4.27 -9.50 5.62
C CYS A 159 5.46 -10.19 4.95
N ARG A 160 6.69 -9.69 5.19
CA ARG A 160 7.94 -10.33 4.73
C ARG A 160 7.95 -10.74 3.26
N THR A 161 7.25 -9.99 2.42
CA THR A 161 7.06 -10.31 1.00
C THR A 161 8.03 -9.53 0.14
N SER A 162 8.84 -10.23 -0.65
CA SER A 162 9.69 -9.61 -1.66
C SER A 162 8.96 -9.57 -3.00
N LEU A 163 9.19 -8.51 -3.78
CA LEU A 163 8.77 -8.44 -5.16
C LEU A 163 9.94 -8.84 -6.06
N ILE A 164 9.74 -9.85 -6.90
CA ILE A 164 10.81 -10.50 -7.65
C ILE A 164 10.40 -10.62 -9.14
N LEU A 165 11.33 -10.31 -10.03
CA LEU A 165 11.17 -10.61 -11.45
C LEU A 165 11.65 -12.06 -11.72
N PRO A 166 10.98 -12.81 -12.61
CA PRO A 166 11.46 -14.13 -12.99
C PRO A 166 12.91 -14.11 -13.47
N GLU A 167 13.69 -15.15 -13.18
CA GLU A 167 15.13 -15.21 -13.52
C GLU A 167 15.40 -15.07 -15.03
N ASP A 168 14.46 -15.50 -15.87
CA ASP A 168 14.54 -15.43 -17.33
C ASP A 168 13.96 -14.13 -17.90
N TYR A 169 13.41 -13.24 -17.05
CA TYR A 169 12.82 -11.99 -17.49
C TYR A 169 13.88 -10.95 -17.83
N ILE A 170 13.94 -10.58 -19.11
CA ILE A 170 14.80 -9.50 -19.59
C ILE A 170 14.02 -8.18 -19.52
N ILE A 171 14.47 -7.27 -18.66
CA ILE A 171 13.94 -5.91 -18.56
C ILE A 171 14.06 -5.20 -19.92
N LYS A 172 12.91 -4.83 -20.49
CA LYS A 172 12.81 -4.10 -21.76
C LYS A 172 12.30 -2.69 -21.50
N GLY A 173 13.21 -1.77 -21.24
CA GLY A 173 12.89 -0.37 -21.01
C GLY A 173 12.43 -0.09 -19.57
N PRO A 174 11.97 1.14 -19.31
CA PRO A 174 11.64 1.57 -17.96
C PRO A 174 10.38 0.88 -17.46
N SER A 175 10.27 0.76 -16.13
CA SER A 175 9.04 0.27 -15.50
C SER A 175 7.85 1.14 -15.86
N ALA A 176 6.69 0.51 -16.03
CA ALA A 176 5.42 1.22 -16.24
C ALA A 176 4.80 1.73 -14.94
N LEU A 177 5.35 1.38 -13.77
CA LEU A 177 4.77 1.71 -12.47
C LEU A 177 4.75 3.22 -12.22
N LEU A 178 3.54 3.78 -12.11
CA LEU A 178 3.30 5.20 -11.82
C LEU A 178 2.71 5.40 -10.43
N HIS A 179 1.91 4.43 -9.96
CA HIS A 179 1.18 4.54 -8.70
C HIS A 179 1.48 3.34 -7.80
N PHE A 180 2.06 3.61 -6.64
CA PHE A 180 2.33 2.58 -5.66
C PHE A 180 1.62 2.89 -4.34
N THR A 181 0.92 1.90 -3.81
CA THR A 181 0.26 1.97 -2.50
C THR A 181 0.64 0.74 -1.70
N CYS A 182 1.24 0.93 -0.53
CA CYS A 182 1.49 -0.13 0.42
C CYS A 182 0.88 0.25 1.77
N ILE A 183 -0.06 -0.56 2.23
CA ILE A 183 -0.80 -0.33 3.47
C ILE A 183 -0.63 -1.59 4.33
N GLY A 184 -0.32 -1.45 5.61
CA GLY A 184 -0.22 -2.58 6.54
C GLY A 184 1.20 -2.85 7.01
N ASN A 185 1.57 -4.12 7.15
CA ASN A 185 2.87 -4.49 7.74
C ASN A 185 4.02 -4.21 6.75
N ASP A 186 5.20 -3.86 7.26
CA ASP A 186 6.47 -3.78 6.52
C ASP A 186 6.53 -2.87 5.27
N ALA A 187 5.60 -1.89 5.14
CA ALA A 187 5.53 -1.02 3.96
C ALA A 187 6.87 -0.30 3.64
N TYR A 188 7.57 0.19 4.68
CA TYR A 188 8.86 0.88 4.52
C TYR A 188 10.03 -0.10 4.26
N PRO A 189 10.25 -1.15 5.07
CA PRO A 189 11.27 -2.15 4.79
C PRO A 189 11.21 -2.72 3.37
N MET A 190 10.03 -3.04 2.87
CA MET A 190 9.87 -3.60 1.52
C MET A 190 10.41 -2.67 0.43
N LEU A 191 10.16 -1.36 0.53
CA LEU A 191 10.73 -0.39 -0.42
C LEU A 191 12.25 -0.32 -0.35
N THR A 192 12.82 -0.41 0.85
CA THR A 192 14.28 -0.37 1.02
C THR A 192 14.96 -1.59 0.41
N GLN A 193 14.28 -2.74 0.38
CA GLN A 193 14.79 -3.96 -0.25
C GLN A 193 14.93 -3.80 -1.77
N TRP A 194 14.02 -3.09 -2.46
CA TRP A 194 14.07 -2.92 -3.91
C TRP A 194 15.36 -2.26 -4.40
N ARG A 195 15.97 -1.42 -3.57
CA ARG A 195 17.21 -0.71 -3.92
C ARG A 195 18.36 -1.67 -4.23
N ASN A 196 18.38 -2.83 -3.59
CA ASN A 196 19.48 -3.79 -3.69
C ASN A 196 19.11 -4.99 -4.57
N THR A 197 18.04 -4.91 -5.36
CA THR A 197 17.59 -5.96 -6.27
C THR A 197 17.46 -5.42 -7.70
N ASP A 198 17.11 -6.32 -8.63
CA ASP A 198 16.81 -5.96 -10.02
C ASP A 198 15.61 -5.00 -10.17
N MET A 199 14.86 -4.80 -9.08
CA MET A 199 13.73 -3.87 -8.99
C MET A 199 14.15 -2.43 -8.70
N SER A 200 15.44 -2.13 -8.58
CA SER A 200 15.94 -0.79 -8.20
C SER A 200 15.46 0.35 -9.12
N SER A 201 15.22 0.07 -10.40
CA SER A 201 14.71 1.06 -11.38
C SER A 201 13.17 1.06 -11.53
N ILE A 202 12.45 0.26 -10.72
CA ILE A 202 10.98 0.27 -10.75
C ILE A 202 10.38 1.62 -10.35
N ILE A 203 11.16 2.44 -9.64
CA ILE A 203 10.74 3.73 -9.10
C ILE A 203 11.03 4.93 -9.99
N ASP A 204 11.77 4.74 -11.10
CA ASP A 204 12.24 5.85 -11.93
C ASP A 204 11.08 6.71 -12.47
N ASN A 205 9.92 6.07 -12.72
CA ASN A 205 8.70 6.72 -13.22
C ASN A 205 7.60 6.88 -12.14
N LEU A 206 7.89 6.59 -10.89
CA LEU A 206 6.88 6.59 -9.84
C LEU A 206 6.36 8.02 -9.60
N GLU A 207 5.08 8.27 -9.90
CA GLU A 207 4.45 9.57 -9.76
C GLU A 207 3.67 9.73 -8.45
N SER A 208 3.15 8.63 -7.90
CA SER A 208 2.38 8.63 -6.66
C SER A 208 2.80 7.50 -5.74
N LEU A 209 3.08 7.85 -4.49
CA LEU A 209 3.46 6.93 -3.44
C LEU A 209 2.55 7.12 -2.23
N ARG A 210 1.86 6.06 -1.82
CA ARG A 210 1.15 5.99 -0.54
C ARG A 210 1.72 4.88 0.33
N LEU A 211 2.14 5.22 1.53
CA LEU A 211 2.61 4.28 2.53
C LEU A 211 1.83 4.49 3.81
N GLU A 212 1.29 3.41 4.33
CA GLU A 212 0.60 3.39 5.61
C GLU A 212 1.02 2.15 6.36
N SER A 213 1.57 2.34 7.54
CA SER A 213 1.96 1.21 8.37
C SER A 213 1.03 1.05 9.53
N SER A 214 0.67 -0.20 9.84
CA SER A 214 -0.23 -0.54 10.94
C SER A 214 0.46 -1.28 12.08
N SER A 215 1.68 -1.79 11.89
CA SER A 215 2.38 -2.58 12.91
C SER A 215 3.16 -1.73 13.91
N GLY A 216 3.32 -0.42 13.61
CA GLY A 216 4.24 0.50 14.27
C GLY A 216 5.69 -0.02 14.36
N MET A 217 6.04 -0.96 13.48
CA MET A 217 7.41 -1.36 13.18
C MET A 217 8.01 -0.45 12.10
N ASP A 218 7.52 0.79 12.05
CA ASP A 218 8.00 1.81 11.13
C ASP A 218 9.47 2.08 11.37
N PHE A 219 10.23 2.06 10.28
CA PHE A 219 11.65 2.40 10.30
C PHE A 219 12.48 1.60 11.31
N GLY A 220 12.28 0.27 11.38
CA GLY A 220 13.15 -0.60 12.16
C GLY A 220 14.64 -0.30 11.93
N ARG A 221 15.50 -0.62 12.92
CA ARG A 221 16.91 -0.17 13.16
C ARG A 221 17.79 0.27 11.96
N TYR A 222 17.56 -0.22 10.75
CA TYR A 222 18.41 -0.03 9.57
C TYR A 222 17.65 0.30 8.29
N THR A 223 16.49 0.96 8.36
CA THR A 223 15.67 1.22 7.16
C THR A 223 15.42 2.70 6.88
N TYR A 224 15.58 3.59 7.85
CA TYR A 224 15.32 5.02 7.62
C TYR A 224 16.30 5.68 6.64
N PRO A 225 17.64 5.57 6.80
CA PRO A 225 18.59 6.15 5.84
C PRO A 225 18.35 5.68 4.41
N GLU A 226 18.01 4.41 4.25
CA GLU A 226 17.69 3.77 2.98
C GLU A 226 16.37 4.32 2.42
N PHE A 227 15.37 4.51 3.27
CA PHE A 227 14.07 5.06 2.89
C PHE A 227 14.17 6.53 2.44
N VAL A 228 14.91 7.39 3.16
CA VAL A 228 15.05 8.78 2.71
C VAL A 228 15.87 8.89 1.44
N GLN A 229 16.87 8.03 1.26
CA GLN A 229 17.61 7.95 0.01
C GLN A 229 16.72 7.46 -1.14
N PHE A 230 15.83 6.51 -0.87
CA PHE A 230 14.80 6.06 -1.81
C PHE A 230 13.90 7.23 -2.22
N LEU A 231 13.35 7.99 -1.27
CA LEU A 231 12.50 9.16 -1.56
C LEU A 231 13.25 10.21 -2.37
N HIS A 232 14.51 10.48 -2.03
CA HIS A 232 15.36 11.43 -2.75
C HIS A 232 15.58 11.01 -4.22
N ASN A 233 15.62 9.70 -4.49
CA ASN A 233 15.82 9.17 -5.85
C ASN A 233 14.52 9.13 -6.68
N CYS A 234 13.35 9.28 -6.06
CA CYS A 234 12.06 9.31 -6.75
C CYS A 234 11.82 10.66 -7.44
N ILE A 235 12.61 10.97 -8.47
CA ILE A 235 12.58 12.28 -9.15
C ILE A 235 11.27 12.56 -9.89
N ALA A 236 10.51 11.52 -10.27
CA ALA A 236 9.21 11.65 -10.92
C ALA A 236 8.05 11.85 -9.93
N LEU A 237 8.30 11.75 -8.61
CA LEU A 237 7.26 11.71 -7.60
C LEU A 237 6.53 13.06 -7.48
N LYS A 238 5.22 13.04 -7.75
CA LYS A 238 4.34 14.21 -7.68
C LYS A 238 3.46 14.17 -6.43
N SER A 239 3.05 12.99 -5.98
CA SER A 239 2.17 12.81 -4.83
C SER A 239 2.78 11.86 -3.82
N LEU A 240 2.91 12.33 -2.57
CA LEU A 240 3.37 11.52 -1.45
C LEU A 240 2.33 11.54 -0.34
N ASP A 241 1.91 10.36 0.11
CA ASP A 241 1.00 10.16 1.23
C ASP A 241 1.64 9.19 2.23
N LEU A 242 2.01 9.70 3.41
CA LEU A 242 2.66 8.93 4.46
C LEU A 242 1.77 8.90 5.70
N VAL A 243 1.37 7.71 6.12
CA VAL A 243 0.69 7.47 7.38
C VAL A 243 1.65 6.70 8.29
N LEU A 244 2.15 7.41 9.30
CA LEU A 244 3.06 6.92 10.32
C LEU A 244 2.24 6.59 11.56
N SER A 245 2.28 5.33 12.00
CA SER A 245 1.59 4.91 13.22
C SER A 245 2.59 4.47 14.28
N GLN A 246 2.33 4.85 15.53
CA GLN A 246 3.10 4.37 16.67
C GLN A 246 2.39 3.13 17.19
N SER A 247 3.09 2.01 17.24
CA SER A 247 2.58 0.87 17.96
C SER A 247 2.73 1.13 19.46
N LEU A 248 1.60 1.38 20.11
CA LEU A 248 1.50 1.50 21.57
C LEU A 248 1.95 0.24 22.30
N THR A 249 2.12 -0.90 21.62
CA THR A 249 2.45 -2.16 22.28
C THR A 249 3.92 -2.30 22.65
N VAL A 250 4.84 -1.58 21.98
CA VAL A 250 6.28 -1.81 22.23
C VAL A 250 6.85 -0.92 23.34
N SER A 251 6.18 0.18 23.70
CA SER A 251 6.59 1.02 24.83
C SER A 251 6.29 0.41 26.21
N ALA A 252 5.42 -0.61 26.27
CA ALA A 252 5.01 -1.22 27.55
C ALA A 252 5.87 -2.43 27.95
N SER A 253 6.46 -3.13 26.99
CA SER A 253 7.49 -4.13 27.26
C SER A 253 8.86 -3.48 27.14
N LEU A 254 9.23 -2.68 28.15
CA LEU A 254 10.61 -2.25 28.36
C LEU A 254 11.48 -3.51 28.41
N SER A 255 12.04 -3.92 27.28
CA SER A 255 13.15 -4.86 27.29
C SER A 255 14.24 -4.22 28.13
N GLU A 256 14.82 -4.93 29.09
CA GLU A 256 15.92 -4.44 29.91
C GLU A 256 17.20 -4.13 29.11
N GLU A 257 17.14 -4.21 27.78
CA GLU A 257 18.24 -3.91 26.86
C GLU A 257 18.26 -2.42 26.48
N PRO A 258 19.22 -1.62 27.01
CA PRO A 258 19.31 -0.19 26.75
C PRO A 258 19.55 0.17 25.27
N GLU A 259 20.00 -0.78 24.44
CA GLU A 259 20.18 -0.57 23.00
C GLU A 259 18.85 -0.52 22.22
N GLN A 260 17.77 -1.12 22.74
CA GLN A 260 16.44 -0.99 22.13
C GLN A 260 15.85 0.40 22.38
N ASP A 261 16.10 0.98 23.56
CA ASP A 261 15.68 2.34 23.93
C ASP A 261 16.28 3.42 23.02
N GLU A 262 17.53 3.28 22.58
CA GLU A 262 18.16 4.26 21.68
C GLU A 262 17.47 4.31 20.31
N HIS A 263 17.00 3.17 19.80
CA HIS A 263 16.30 3.10 18.53
C HIS A 263 14.96 3.84 18.57
N TYR A 264 14.16 3.65 19.63
CA TYR A 264 12.89 4.37 19.79
C TYR A 264 13.09 5.88 19.92
N ARG A 265 14.16 6.31 20.59
CA ARG A 265 14.55 7.74 20.65
C ARG A 265 15.00 8.29 19.30
N ASN A 266 15.48 7.45 18.39
CA ASN A 266 15.87 7.86 17.03
C ASN A 266 14.67 7.96 16.08
N LEU A 267 13.52 7.35 16.38
CA LEU A 267 12.31 7.48 15.56
C LEU A 267 11.89 8.96 15.41
N ASP A 268 12.01 9.70 16.51
CA ASP A 268 11.80 11.14 16.56
C ASP A 268 12.74 11.91 15.60
N ARG A 269 14.01 11.48 15.48
CA ARG A 269 14.97 12.11 14.57
C ARG A 269 14.61 11.91 13.10
N TYR A 270 13.93 10.82 12.78
CA TYR A 270 13.49 10.57 11.41
C TYR A 270 12.50 11.64 10.95
N LEU A 271 11.59 12.07 11.84
CA LEU A 271 10.61 13.12 11.50
C LEU A 271 11.21 14.52 11.45
N ILE A 272 12.34 14.75 12.11
CA ILE A 272 13.12 15.99 12.03
C ILE A 272 13.75 16.15 10.66
N ASP A 273 14.33 15.09 10.10
CA ASP A 273 15.10 15.20 8.86
C ASP A 273 14.29 14.93 7.60
N LEU A 274 13.14 14.25 7.70
CA LEU A 274 12.30 13.91 6.55
C LEU A 274 12.04 15.09 5.58
N PRO A 275 11.71 16.31 6.02
CA PRO A 275 11.51 17.46 5.11
C PRO A 275 12.67 17.71 4.15
N LYS A 276 13.91 17.42 4.56
CA LYS A 276 15.13 17.69 3.79
C LYS A 276 15.32 16.73 2.63
N TYR A 277 14.69 15.55 2.69
CA TYR A 277 14.83 14.48 1.70
C TYR A 277 13.63 14.35 0.77
N LEU A 278 12.61 15.20 0.94
CA LEU A 278 11.44 15.19 0.06
C LEU A 278 11.82 15.62 -1.36
N PRO A 279 11.37 14.90 -2.40
CA PRO A 279 11.77 15.21 -3.77
C PRO A 279 11.19 16.55 -4.23
N PRO A 280 11.97 17.40 -4.92
CA PRO A 280 11.55 18.74 -5.34
C PRO A 280 10.44 18.74 -6.40
N SER A 281 10.14 17.57 -6.99
CA SER A 281 9.06 17.34 -7.94
C SER A 281 7.68 17.26 -7.31
N LEU A 282 7.57 17.15 -5.98
CA LEU A 282 6.29 17.02 -5.28
C LEU A 282 5.35 18.19 -5.56
N VAL A 283 4.13 17.82 -5.91
CA VAL A 283 2.97 18.68 -6.11
C VAL A 283 1.98 18.53 -4.95
N GLN A 284 1.88 17.34 -4.37
CA GLN A 284 1.00 17.02 -3.27
C GLN A 284 1.75 16.28 -2.17
N LEU A 285 1.59 16.74 -0.92
CA LEU A 285 2.17 16.11 0.25
C LEU A 285 1.10 15.88 1.33
N LYS A 286 0.92 14.63 1.73
CA LYS A 286 0.07 14.24 2.86
C LYS A 286 0.92 13.48 3.86
N ILE A 287 0.88 13.92 5.11
CA ILE A 287 1.52 13.23 6.22
C ILE A 287 0.53 13.17 7.36
N ARG A 288 0.25 11.96 7.80
CA ARG A 288 -0.40 11.67 9.07
C ARG A 288 0.63 11.03 9.98
N SER A 289 0.85 11.62 11.14
CA SER A 289 1.88 11.20 12.08
C SER A 289 1.35 11.10 13.50
N ILE A 290 2.19 10.55 14.37
CA ILE A 290 1.91 10.32 15.78
C ILE A 290 1.96 11.63 16.56
N ALA A 291 1.24 11.70 17.67
CA ALA A 291 1.15 12.91 18.49
C ALA A 291 2.50 13.49 18.90
N ASP A 292 3.44 12.63 19.31
CA ASP A 292 4.74 13.05 19.82
C ASP A 292 5.58 13.79 18.79
N SER A 293 5.40 13.45 17.51
CA SER A 293 6.11 14.13 16.42
C SER A 293 5.71 15.59 16.20
N ALA A 294 4.58 16.04 16.77
CA ALA A 294 4.16 17.43 16.69
C ALA A 294 5.18 18.39 17.34
N GLN A 295 6.01 17.91 18.27
CA GLN A 295 7.08 18.72 18.88
C GLN A 295 8.14 19.18 17.86
N TYR A 296 8.24 18.52 16.69
CA TYR A 296 9.21 18.80 15.64
C TYR A 296 8.68 19.65 14.49
N ILE A 297 7.44 20.13 14.60
CA ILE A 297 6.81 20.93 13.55
C ILE A 297 7.57 22.24 13.27
N GLY A 298 8.34 22.77 14.23
CA GLY A 298 9.21 23.92 13.99
C GLY A 298 10.18 23.71 12.84
N VAL A 299 10.68 22.47 12.66
CA VAL A 299 11.59 22.12 11.55
C VAL A 299 10.86 22.14 10.20
N TRP A 300 9.60 21.68 10.18
CA TRP A 300 8.72 21.77 9.02
C TRP A 300 8.40 23.22 8.67
N LEU A 301 8.14 24.06 9.68
CA LEU A 301 7.87 25.49 9.52
C LEU A 301 9.09 26.23 8.95
N ASP A 302 10.29 25.93 9.42
CA ASP A 302 11.52 26.53 8.89
C ASP A 302 11.74 26.15 7.41
N CYS A 303 11.43 24.90 7.03
CA CYS A 303 11.45 24.49 5.63
C CYS A 303 10.35 25.20 4.81
N ALA A 304 9.13 25.33 5.34
CA ALA A 304 8.02 26.04 4.70
C ALA A 304 8.33 27.51 4.40
N ARG A 305 9.11 28.17 5.27
CA ARG A 305 9.59 29.55 5.07
C ARG A 305 10.61 29.68 3.93
N ASN A 306 11.31 28.60 3.56
CA ASN A 306 12.24 28.61 2.43
C ASN A 306 11.49 28.39 1.10
N PRO A 307 11.46 29.36 0.17
CA PRO A 307 10.75 29.21 -1.11
C PRO A 307 11.33 28.11 -2.02
N ASP A 308 12.61 27.75 -1.85
CA ASP A 308 13.25 26.69 -2.62
C ASP A 308 12.89 25.28 -2.12
N TRP A 309 12.30 25.17 -0.92
CA TRP A 309 11.82 23.90 -0.39
C TRP A 309 10.51 23.50 -1.06
N LEU A 310 10.53 22.41 -1.84
CA LEU A 310 9.38 21.91 -2.61
C LEU A 310 8.76 22.99 -3.51
N PRO A 311 9.50 23.47 -4.53
CA PRO A 311 9.09 24.63 -5.33
C PRO A 311 7.86 24.38 -6.20
N ARG A 312 7.45 23.11 -6.35
CA ARG A 312 6.26 22.70 -7.14
C ARG A 312 5.06 22.34 -6.27
N LEU A 313 5.17 22.44 -4.95
CA LEU A 313 4.12 22.06 -4.03
C LEU A 313 2.87 22.92 -4.28
N GLN A 314 1.76 22.28 -4.55
CA GLN A 314 0.46 22.92 -4.76
C GLN A 314 -0.50 22.62 -3.61
N SER A 315 -0.37 21.46 -2.97
CA SER A 315 -1.26 21.07 -1.90
C SER A 315 -0.56 20.30 -0.79
N VAL A 316 -0.99 20.53 0.45
CA VAL A 316 -0.39 19.91 1.64
C VAL A 316 -1.44 19.55 2.69
N SER A 317 -1.22 18.43 3.39
CA SER A 317 -1.95 18.05 4.61
C SER A 317 -0.98 17.45 5.61
N LEU A 318 -0.72 18.16 6.71
CA LEU A 318 -0.06 17.63 7.89
C LEU A 318 -1.10 17.40 9.00
N ARG A 319 -1.17 16.17 9.50
CA ARG A 319 -2.07 15.75 10.58
C ARG A 319 -1.27 15.00 11.64
N TYR A 320 -1.50 15.36 12.90
CA TYR A 320 -0.97 14.63 14.05
C TYR A 320 -2.14 14.03 14.82
N ASP A 321 -2.06 12.74 15.17
CA ASP A 321 -3.07 12.04 15.95
C ASP A 321 -2.97 12.41 17.45
N LEU A 322 -3.22 13.68 17.75
CA LEU A 322 -3.11 14.25 19.09
C LEU A 322 -4.18 13.65 20.02
N PRO A 323 -3.80 13.00 21.14
CA PRO A 323 -4.77 12.45 22.07
C PRO A 323 -5.64 13.55 22.66
N VAL A 324 -6.92 13.25 22.87
CA VAL A 324 -7.79 14.10 23.70
C VAL A 324 -7.34 13.89 25.14
N ARG A 325 -6.75 14.92 25.77
CA ARG A 325 -6.32 14.84 27.16
C ARG A 325 -7.54 14.58 28.05
N ASP A 326 -7.49 13.48 28.79
CA ASP A 326 -8.38 13.26 29.91
C ASP A 326 -7.85 14.11 31.09
N PRO A 327 -8.60 15.12 31.57
CA PRO A 327 -8.16 15.99 32.66
C PRO A 327 -7.88 15.23 33.97
N ASP A 328 -8.34 13.99 34.10
CA ASP A 328 -8.19 13.19 35.32
C ASP A 328 -6.93 12.27 35.32
N GLN A 329 -6.18 12.18 34.21
CA GLN A 329 -4.89 11.45 34.18
C GLN A 329 -3.76 12.32 34.76
N GLY A 330 -3.24 11.91 35.92
CA GLY A 330 -2.35 12.67 36.79
C GLY A 330 -1.04 13.25 36.19
N GLU A 331 -0.41 14.08 37.03
CA GLU A 331 0.45 15.25 36.78
C GLU A 331 1.76 15.11 35.98
N LYS A 332 2.06 14.04 35.23
CA LYS A 332 3.27 14.11 34.38
C LYS A 332 2.97 14.97 33.14
N PRO A 333 3.61 16.14 32.98
CA PRO A 333 3.46 16.94 31.77
C PRO A 333 3.95 16.07 30.60
N PRO A 334 3.12 15.82 29.58
CA PRO A 334 3.58 15.06 28.42
C PRO A 334 4.71 15.83 27.73
N LEU A 335 5.64 15.10 27.12
CA LEU A 335 6.68 15.68 26.27
C LEU A 335 6.09 16.32 25.01
N SER A 336 4.90 15.87 24.60
CA SER A 336 4.19 16.38 23.43
C SER A 336 3.45 17.70 23.69
N PRO A 337 3.42 18.61 22.70
CA PRO A 337 2.70 19.87 22.81
C PRO A 337 1.21 19.61 23.09
N SER A 338 0.58 20.55 23.79
CA SER A 338 -0.88 20.53 23.94
C SER A 338 -1.56 20.59 22.58
N ARG A 339 -2.81 20.12 22.50
CA ARG A 339 -3.59 20.18 21.26
C ARG A 339 -3.68 21.60 20.70
N SER A 340 -3.80 22.61 21.56
CA SER A 340 -3.81 24.03 21.18
C SER A 340 -2.47 24.47 20.61
N GLU A 341 -1.35 24.19 21.28
CA GLU A 341 -0.01 24.57 20.81
C GLU A 341 0.34 23.89 19.49
N GLY A 342 0.07 22.58 19.37
CA GLY A 342 0.28 21.85 18.12
C GLY A 342 -0.59 22.36 16.97
N THR A 343 -1.82 22.81 17.26
CA THR A 343 -2.70 23.42 16.27
C THR A 343 -2.18 24.79 15.84
N GLU A 344 -1.74 25.64 16.78
CA GLU A 344 -1.18 26.96 16.49
C GLU A 344 0.04 26.85 15.57
N LEU A 345 0.98 25.96 15.89
CA LEU A 345 2.16 25.72 15.06
C LEU A 345 1.80 25.17 13.66
N LEU A 346 0.76 24.34 13.56
CA LEU A 346 0.24 23.86 12.27
C LEU A 346 -0.34 25.01 11.44
N GLU A 347 -1.10 25.92 12.06
CA GLU A 347 -1.64 27.08 11.36
C GLU A 347 -0.53 28.02 10.89
N ASP A 348 0.52 28.23 11.71
CA ASP A 348 1.71 28.99 11.29
C ASP A 348 2.40 28.35 10.07
N PHE A 349 2.51 27.01 10.06
CA PHE A 349 3.03 26.27 8.91
C PHE A 349 2.19 26.48 7.65
N TYR A 350 0.86 26.34 7.74
CA TYR A 350 -0.03 26.56 6.60
C TYR A 350 -0.01 28.01 6.13
N GLN A 351 0.06 28.97 7.05
CA GLN A 351 0.15 30.38 6.73
C GLN A 351 1.45 30.71 5.99
N ALA A 352 2.58 30.13 6.41
CA ALA A 352 3.86 30.29 5.71
C ALA A 352 3.79 29.78 4.25
N LEU A 353 3.11 28.65 4.02
CA LEU A 353 2.92 28.09 2.68
C LEU A 353 1.91 28.88 1.83
N ALA A 354 0.85 29.42 2.44
CA ALA A 354 -0.14 30.25 1.76
C ALA A 354 0.45 31.56 1.20
N LEU A 355 1.53 32.07 1.82
CA LEU A 355 2.25 33.27 1.37
C LEU A 355 3.21 33.03 0.19
N ARG A 356 3.37 31.79 -0.28
CA ARG A 356 4.21 31.46 -1.44
C ARG A 356 3.58 31.89 -2.76
N ASN A 357 4.39 31.85 -3.82
CA ASN A 357 3.95 32.10 -5.19
C ASN A 357 4.39 30.95 -6.13
N PRO A 358 3.48 30.06 -6.56
CA PRO A 358 2.04 30.05 -6.25
C PRO A 358 1.75 29.72 -4.78
N SER A 359 0.58 30.14 -4.28
CA SER A 359 0.12 29.78 -2.94
C SER A 359 -0.17 28.29 -2.86
N VAL A 360 0.18 27.65 -1.74
CA VAL A 360 -0.11 26.22 -1.51
C VAL A 360 -1.44 26.05 -0.79
N GLU A 361 -2.28 25.15 -1.30
CA GLU A 361 -3.59 24.82 -0.72
C GLU A 361 -3.45 23.84 0.45
N ARG A 362 -4.20 24.08 1.53
CA ARG A 362 -4.37 23.13 2.63
C ARG A 362 -5.46 22.12 2.29
N ILE A 363 -5.12 20.83 2.25
CA ILE A 363 -6.10 19.75 2.14
C ILE A 363 -6.62 19.39 3.53
N ILE A 364 -7.94 19.39 3.70
CA ILE A 364 -8.59 18.87 4.90
C ILE A 364 -8.82 17.38 4.69
N SER A 365 -7.94 16.56 5.25
CA SER A 365 -8.07 15.09 5.18
C SER A 365 -9.19 14.63 6.13
N SER A 366 -10.23 14.02 5.55
CA SER A 366 -11.36 13.42 6.27
C SER A 366 -10.93 12.23 7.13
#